data_AF-A0A973TLT0-F1
#
_entry.id   AF-A0A973TLT0-F1
#
_cell.length_a   1.000
_cell.length_b   1.000
_cell.length_c   1.000
_cell.angle_alpha   90.00
_cell.angle_beta   90.00
_cell.angle_gamma   90.00
#
_symmetry.space_group_name_H-M   'P 1'
#
loop_
_entity.id
_entity.type
_entity.pdbx_description
1 polymer ?
#
loop_
_entity_poly.entity_id
_entity_poly.type
_entity_poly.pdbx_seq_one_letter_code
_entity_poly.pdbx_strand_id
1 'polypeptide(L)'
;MIGASSFAANTGNTLKSTQPAAKSAPVPLLWKVSDQDNSVYLLGSFHMLRADDYPLSKDVDAAYADAEEVVFEMPPEEIMSSELGTQMALAALRTDGSTLNDDLTPELAQQLSAWTDKNATALATTGMSPEMFQKLEPWFVGL
;
A
#
# COMPACT_ATOMS: atom_id res chain seq x y z
N MET A 1 -7.52 69.62 7.76
CA MET A 1 -6.61 70.32 6.81
C MET A 1 -5.21 69.82 7.12
N ILE A 2 -4.49 69.38 6.07
CA ILE A 2 -3.14 68.76 6.10
C ILE A 2 -3.17 67.30 6.61
N GLY A 3 -2.70 66.26 5.92
CA GLY A 3 -1.94 66.19 4.67
C GLY A 3 -2.14 64.86 3.95
N ALA A 4 -1.83 64.88 2.66
CA ALA A 4 -1.83 63.73 1.78
C ALA A 4 -0.64 62.81 2.10
N SER A 5 -0.86 61.51 2.19
CA SER A 5 0.19 60.50 2.06
C SER A 5 -0.20 59.55 0.94
N SER A 6 0.53 59.70 -0.15
CA SER A 6 0.50 58.84 -1.32
C SER A 6 1.06 57.47 -0.94
N PHE A 7 0.29 56.39 -1.13
CA PHE A 7 0.84 55.04 -1.12
C PHE A 7 1.09 54.64 -2.58
N ALA A 8 2.36 54.50 -2.92
CA ALA A 8 2.84 53.99 -4.19
C ALA A 8 2.39 52.53 -4.37
N ALA A 9 1.89 52.22 -5.57
CA ALA A 9 1.67 50.86 -6.02
C ALA A 9 3.02 50.11 -6.05
N ASN A 10 3.20 49.16 -5.14
CA ASN A 10 4.34 48.25 -5.20
C ASN A 10 4.04 47.19 -6.25
N THR A 11 4.41 47.46 -7.50
CA THR A 11 4.47 46.46 -8.57
C THR A 11 5.63 45.51 -8.27
N GLY A 12 5.32 44.28 -7.87
CA GLY A 12 6.32 43.21 -7.85
C GLY A 12 6.16 42.24 -6.70
N ASN A 13 5.31 41.24 -6.88
CA ASN A 13 5.68 39.83 -6.71
C ASN A 13 4.47 38.98 -7.06
N THR A 14 4.37 38.56 -8.33
CA THR A 14 3.64 37.34 -8.63
C THR A 14 4.40 36.21 -7.93
N LEU A 15 3.93 35.82 -6.74
CA LEU A 15 4.32 34.55 -6.13
C LEU A 15 3.91 33.46 -7.12
N LYS A 16 4.83 33.08 -8.01
CA LYS A 16 4.73 31.83 -8.73
C LYS A 16 4.70 30.76 -7.65
N SER A 17 3.52 30.20 -7.43
CA SER A 17 3.37 28.90 -6.80
C SER A 17 4.28 27.95 -7.56
N THR A 18 5.46 27.67 -7.02
CA THR A 18 6.30 26.58 -7.51
C THR A 18 5.65 25.32 -6.98
N GLN A 19 4.54 24.92 -7.60
CA GLN A 19 3.98 23.60 -7.40
C GLN A 19 5.10 22.61 -7.78
N PRO A 20 5.55 21.74 -6.88
CA PRO A 20 6.54 20.74 -7.24
C PRO A 20 6.01 19.98 -8.46
N ALA A 21 6.86 19.80 -9.46
CA ALA A 21 6.52 19.04 -10.65
C ALA A 21 5.98 17.67 -10.20
N ALA A 22 4.76 17.33 -10.63
CA ALA A 22 4.17 16.05 -10.30
C ALA A 22 5.14 14.95 -10.71
N LYS A 23 5.47 14.07 -9.77
CA LYS A 23 6.28 12.88 -10.02
C LYS A 23 5.63 12.11 -11.16
N SER A 24 6.42 11.67 -12.13
CA SER A 24 5.89 10.84 -13.22
C SER A 24 5.25 9.59 -12.62
N ALA A 25 4.00 9.31 -13.00
CA ALA A 25 3.30 8.14 -12.52
C ALA A 25 4.10 6.86 -12.82
N PRO A 26 4.14 5.90 -11.89
CA PRO A 26 4.80 4.62 -12.14
C PRO A 26 4.07 3.85 -13.25
N VAL A 27 4.79 2.94 -13.91
CA VAL A 27 4.17 1.97 -14.83
C VAL A 27 3.21 1.09 -14.00
N PRO A 28 1.92 1.05 -14.32
CA PRO A 28 0.95 0.31 -13.51
C PRO A 28 1.08 -1.19 -13.74
N LEU A 29 0.73 -1.99 -12.73
CA LEU A 29 0.53 -3.44 -12.89
C LEU A 29 -0.86 -3.70 -13.52
N LEU A 30 -1.04 -3.16 -14.73
CA LEU A 30 -2.28 -3.24 -15.48
C LEU A 30 -2.08 -4.16 -16.68
N TRP A 31 -2.93 -5.17 -16.77
CA TRP A 31 -2.98 -6.11 -17.89
C TRP A 31 -4.31 -5.98 -18.60
N LYS A 32 -4.28 -6.07 -19.93
CA LYS A 32 -5.49 -6.18 -20.76
C LYS A 32 -5.47 -7.52 -21.47
N VAL A 33 -6.54 -8.29 -21.34
CA VAL A 33 -6.82 -9.48 -22.14
C VAL A 33 -8.02 -9.15 -23.00
N SER A 34 -7.92 -9.32 -24.32
CA SER A 34 -9.00 -8.98 -25.24
C SER A 34 -9.09 -9.95 -26.40
N ASP A 35 -10.29 -10.12 -26.92
CA ASP A 35 -10.57 -10.82 -28.18
C ASP A 35 -11.27 -9.89 -29.19
N GLN A 36 -12.17 -10.42 -30.03
CA GLN A 36 -12.81 -9.65 -31.09
C GLN A 36 -13.77 -8.59 -30.57
N ASP A 37 -14.48 -8.89 -29.49
CA ASP A 37 -15.60 -8.10 -28.99
C ASP A 37 -15.58 -7.89 -27.48
N ASN A 38 -14.65 -8.51 -26.74
CA ASN A 38 -14.55 -8.38 -25.30
C ASN A 38 -13.15 -7.96 -24.83
N SER A 39 -13.10 -7.29 -23.69
CA SER A 39 -11.87 -6.89 -23.01
C SER A 39 -12.03 -7.03 -21.50
N VAL A 40 -11.02 -7.61 -20.87
CA VAL A 40 -10.88 -7.68 -19.41
C VAL A 40 -9.60 -6.97 -19.02
N TYR A 41 -9.73 -6.04 -18.07
CA TYR A 41 -8.61 -5.37 -17.45
C TYR A 41 -8.35 -5.99 -16.08
N LEU A 42 -7.12 -6.46 -15.85
CA LEU A 42 -6.67 -6.90 -14.54
C LEU A 42 -5.70 -5.85 -14.00
N LEU A 43 -6.19 -5.05 -13.05
CA LEU A 43 -5.38 -4.08 -12.32
C LEU A 43 -4.94 -4.71 -11.00
N GLY A 44 -3.69 -5.16 -10.94
CA GLY A 44 -3.09 -5.59 -9.69
C GLY A 44 -2.70 -4.38 -8.84
N SER A 45 -2.91 -4.46 -7.53
CA SER A 45 -2.45 -3.45 -6.58
C SER A 45 -1.59 -4.10 -5.49
N PHE A 46 -0.63 -3.34 -4.97
CA PHE A 46 -0.02 -3.65 -3.67
C PHE A 46 -0.86 -2.92 -2.62
N HIS A 47 -1.38 -3.62 -1.61
CA HIS A 47 -2.33 -3.06 -0.64
C HIS A 47 -1.77 -1.93 0.25
N MET A 48 -0.50 -1.56 0.09
CA MET A 48 0.18 -0.51 0.84
C MET A 48 0.68 0.62 -0.06
N LEU A 49 -0.11 1.03 -1.06
CA LEU A 49 0.17 2.28 -1.77
C LEU A 49 0.19 3.46 -0.79
N ARG A 50 1.20 4.31 -0.92
CA ARG A 50 1.34 5.55 -0.15
C ARG A 50 0.58 6.68 -0.85
N ALA A 51 0.27 7.73 -0.09
CA ALA A 51 -0.37 8.92 -0.66
C ALA A 51 0.46 9.57 -1.79
N ASP A 52 1.79 9.44 -1.76
CA ASP A 52 2.70 9.99 -2.77
C ASP A 52 2.86 9.09 -4.02
N ASP A 53 2.20 7.93 -4.06
CA ASP A 53 2.12 7.08 -5.25
C ASP A 53 1.03 7.56 -6.24
N TYR A 54 0.28 8.62 -5.87
CA TYR A 54 -0.64 9.33 -6.77
C TYR A 54 0.04 10.51 -7.51
N PRO A 55 -0.46 10.89 -8.70
CA PRO A 55 -1.56 10.25 -9.42
C PRO A 55 -1.15 8.90 -10.03
N LEU A 56 -2.12 8.00 -10.18
CA LEU A 56 -1.91 6.76 -10.93
C LEU A 56 -1.62 7.07 -12.40
N SER A 57 -1.09 6.08 -13.13
CA SER A 57 -0.91 6.25 -14.58
C SER A 57 -2.26 6.53 -15.24
N LYS A 58 -2.27 7.44 -16.21
CA LYS A 58 -3.42 7.70 -17.09
C LYS A 58 -3.97 6.45 -17.78
N ASP A 59 -3.16 5.39 -17.89
CA ASP A 59 -3.59 4.11 -18.47
C ASP A 59 -4.61 3.41 -17.55
N VAL A 60 -4.51 3.61 -16.23
CA VAL A 60 -5.48 3.14 -15.24
C VAL A 60 -6.80 3.89 -15.41
N ASP A 61 -6.75 5.22 -15.53
CA ASP A 61 -7.94 6.04 -15.78
C ASP A 61 -8.63 5.65 -17.11
N ALA A 62 -7.84 5.35 -18.15
CA ALA A 62 -8.35 4.90 -19.43
C ALA A 62 -9.04 3.52 -19.33
N ALA A 63 -8.47 2.59 -18.57
CA ALA A 63 -9.11 1.28 -18.32
C ALA A 63 -10.42 1.42 -17.55
N TYR A 64 -10.47 2.29 -16.53
CA TYR A 64 -11.72 2.58 -15.81
C TYR A 64 -12.78 3.24 -16.70
N ALA A 65 -12.38 4.12 -17.62
CA ALA A 65 -13.31 4.76 -18.53
C ALA A 65 -13.84 3.81 -19.63
N ASP A 66 -13.07 2.79 -20.01
CA ASP A 66 -13.46 1.77 -20.99
C ASP A 66 -14.30 0.63 -20.37
N ALA A 67 -14.12 0.36 -19.07
CA ALA A 67 -14.84 -0.72 -18.38
C ALA A 67 -16.31 -0.38 -18.15
N GLU A 68 -17.20 -1.31 -18.53
CA GLU A 68 -18.64 -1.21 -18.26
C GLU A 68 -18.99 -1.55 -16.81
N GLU A 69 -18.22 -2.45 -16.19
CA GLU A 69 -18.37 -2.89 -14.82
C GLU A 69 -17.01 -3.00 -14.11
N VAL A 70 -17.00 -2.71 -12.81
CA VAL A 70 -15.81 -2.86 -11.96
C VAL A 70 -16.12 -3.86 -10.87
N VAL A 71 -15.29 -4.90 -10.80
CA VAL A 71 -15.39 -5.97 -9.80
C VAL A 71 -14.09 -6.01 -9.00
N PHE A 72 -14.22 -6.15 -7.68
CA PHE A 72 -13.10 -6.30 -6.76
C PHE A 72 -12.97 -7.76 -6.32
N GLU A 73 -11.76 -8.18 -5.96
CA GLU A 73 -11.52 -9.53 -5.41
C GLU A 73 -12.31 -9.78 -4.11
N MET A 74 -12.55 -8.72 -3.35
CA MET A 74 -13.39 -8.71 -2.17
C MET A 74 -14.25 -7.44 -2.13
N PRO A 75 -15.48 -7.50 -1.59
CA PRO A 75 -16.28 -6.31 -1.36
C PRO A 75 -15.52 -5.31 -0.47
N PRO A 76 -15.42 -4.03 -0.84
CA PRO A 76 -14.69 -3.03 -0.05
C PRO A 76 -15.13 -2.94 1.42
N GLU A 77 -16.41 -3.18 1.69
CA GLU A 77 -17.01 -3.23 3.03
C GLU A 77 -16.52 -4.41 3.89
N GLU A 78 -16.10 -5.52 3.27
CA GLU A 78 -15.64 -6.71 3.98
C GLU A 78 -14.16 -6.64 4.36
N ILE A 79 -13.35 -5.86 3.61
CA ILE A 79 -11.91 -5.69 3.84
C ILE A 79 -11.62 -5.18 5.26
N MET A 80 -12.52 -4.38 5.82
CA MET A 80 -12.39 -3.82 7.18
C MET A 80 -13.21 -4.57 8.23
N SER A 81 -13.74 -5.75 7.91
CA SER A 81 -14.57 -6.51 8.83
C SER A 81 -13.72 -7.19 9.91
N SER A 82 -14.22 -7.17 11.16
CA SER A 82 -13.57 -7.87 12.27
C SER A 82 -13.57 -9.39 12.10
N GLU A 83 -14.59 -9.93 11.41
CA GLU A 83 -14.69 -11.35 11.11
C GLU A 83 -13.57 -11.78 10.18
N LEU A 84 -13.33 -11.05 9.08
CA LEU A 84 -12.20 -11.34 8.18
C LEU A 84 -10.87 -11.31 8.93
N GLY A 85 -10.65 -10.28 9.77
CA GLY A 85 -9.44 -10.21 10.58
C GLY A 85 -9.27 -11.41 11.52
N THR A 86 -10.35 -11.90 12.12
CA THR A 86 -10.33 -13.10 12.97
C THR A 86 -10.01 -14.36 12.16
N GLN A 87 -10.66 -14.54 11.01
CA GLN A 87 -10.41 -15.69 10.12
C GLN A 87 -8.97 -15.68 9.59
N MET A 88 -8.45 -14.53 9.19
CA MET A 88 -7.05 -14.40 8.78
C MET A 88 -6.08 -14.75 9.90
N ALA A 89 -6.32 -14.27 11.13
CA ALA A 89 -5.47 -14.60 12.27
C ALA A 89 -5.49 -16.11 12.59
N LEU A 90 -6.64 -16.77 12.46
CA LEU A 90 -6.76 -18.23 12.63
C LEU A 90 -6.04 -18.98 11.51
N ALA A 91 -6.22 -18.56 10.26
CA ALA A 91 -5.56 -19.15 9.09
C ALA A 91 -4.03 -18.95 9.09
N ALA A 92 -3.56 -17.90 9.75
CA ALA A 92 -2.15 -17.62 9.90
C ALA A 92 -1.47 -18.54 10.94
N LEU A 93 -2.22 -19.21 11.82
CA LEU A 93 -1.63 -20.10 12.81
C LEU A 93 -1.26 -21.45 12.19
N ARG A 94 -0.02 -21.88 12.41
CA ARG A 94 0.43 -23.23 12.05
C ARG A 94 -0.31 -24.27 12.88
N THR A 95 -0.66 -25.39 12.26
CA THR A 95 -1.43 -26.47 12.90
C THR A 95 -0.73 -27.83 12.88
N ASP A 96 0.40 -27.94 12.19
CA ASP A 96 1.15 -29.18 11.99
C ASP A 96 2.24 -29.42 13.06
N GLY A 97 2.41 -28.48 13.99
CA GLY A 97 3.39 -28.54 15.07
C GLY A 97 4.81 -28.15 14.68
N SER A 98 5.04 -27.77 13.42
CA SER A 98 6.30 -27.19 12.98
C SER A 98 6.40 -25.71 13.34
N THR A 99 7.60 -25.16 13.19
CA THR A 99 7.90 -23.75 13.41
C THR A 99 8.23 -23.04 12.11
N LEU A 100 8.06 -21.72 12.07
CA LEU A 100 8.45 -20.91 10.92
C LEU A 100 9.89 -21.22 10.47
N ASN A 101 10.82 -21.35 11.41
CA ASN A 101 12.22 -21.61 11.08
C ASN A 101 12.46 -22.95 10.37
N ASP A 102 11.54 -23.91 10.45
CA ASP A 102 11.64 -25.17 9.71
C ASP A 102 11.45 -24.96 8.19
N ASP A 103 10.79 -23.88 7.79
CA ASP A 103 10.57 -23.49 6.38
C ASP A 103 11.65 -22.53 5.85
N LEU A 104 12.51 -21.98 6.72
CA LEU A 104 13.50 -20.98 6.35
C LEU A 104 14.89 -21.60 6.17
N THR A 105 15.69 -20.99 5.28
CA THR A 105 17.13 -21.27 5.28
C THR A 105 17.76 -20.74 6.58
N PRO A 106 18.88 -21.32 7.04
CA PRO A 106 19.55 -20.84 8.26
C PRO A 106 19.93 -19.35 8.19
N GLU A 107 20.34 -18.88 7.00
CA GLU A 107 20.64 -17.47 6.76
C GLU A 107 19.40 -16.59 6.94
N LEU A 108 18.26 -16.99 6.38
CA LEU A 108 17.03 -16.24 6.47
C LEU A 108 16.45 -16.23 7.89
N ALA A 109 16.55 -17.35 8.61
CA ALA A 109 16.18 -17.42 10.02
C ALA A 109 17.04 -16.46 10.88
N GLN A 110 18.34 -16.34 10.60
CA GLN A 110 19.21 -15.40 11.28
C GLN A 110 18.85 -13.95 10.96
N GLN A 111 18.55 -13.63 9.70
CA GLN A 111 18.10 -12.30 9.29
C GLN A 111 16.77 -11.93 9.96
N LEU A 112 15.83 -12.86 10.02
CA LEU A 112 14.55 -12.67 10.70
C LEU A 112 14.76 -12.38 12.18
N SER A 113 15.58 -13.17 12.88
CA SER A 113 15.90 -12.94 14.30
C SER A 113 16.50 -11.55 14.53
N ALA A 114 17.49 -11.16 13.71
CA ALA A 114 18.12 -9.84 13.83
C ALA A 114 17.12 -8.70 13.56
N TRP A 115 16.19 -8.90 12.63
CA TRP A 115 15.13 -7.93 12.34
C TRP A 115 14.13 -7.85 13.50
N THR A 116 13.69 -8.97 14.07
CA THR A 116 12.75 -8.97 15.21
C THR A 116 13.36 -8.31 16.43
N ASP A 117 14.64 -8.57 16.72
CA ASP A 117 15.35 -7.94 17.84
C ASP A 117 15.44 -6.42 17.67
N LYS A 118 15.79 -5.97 16.46
CA LYS A 118 15.87 -4.54 16.12
C LYS A 118 14.52 -3.83 16.26
N ASN A 119 13.42 -4.54 16.01
CA ASN A 119 12.07 -3.97 15.98
C ASN A 119 11.20 -4.33 17.20
N ALA A 120 11.78 -4.94 18.23
CA ALA A 120 11.05 -5.49 19.38
C ALA A 120 10.06 -4.50 20.03
N THR A 121 10.46 -3.23 20.20
CA THR A 121 9.58 -2.20 20.77
C THR A 121 8.34 -1.94 19.90
N ALA A 122 8.50 -1.90 18.58
CA ALA A 122 7.38 -1.69 17.66
C ALA A 122 6.47 -2.93 17.62
N LEU A 123 7.05 -4.11 17.55
CA LEU A 123 6.32 -5.39 17.55
C LEU A 123 5.51 -5.60 18.84
N ALA A 124 6.04 -5.18 19.98
CA ALA A 124 5.32 -5.25 21.26
C ALA A 124 4.00 -4.45 21.26
N THR A 125 3.91 -3.37 20.47
CA THR A 125 2.67 -2.58 20.36
C THR A 125 1.53 -3.31 19.65
N THR A 126 1.87 -4.32 18.84
CA THR A 126 0.91 -5.13 18.08
C THR A 126 0.76 -6.54 18.65
N GLY A 127 1.37 -6.82 19.82
CA GLY A 127 1.37 -8.16 20.42
C GLY A 127 2.22 -9.19 19.67
N MET A 128 3.09 -8.73 18.76
CA MET A 128 4.00 -9.57 18.00
C MET A 128 5.30 -9.78 18.78
N SER A 129 5.78 -11.03 18.83
CA SER A 129 7.06 -11.40 19.44
C SER A 129 7.79 -12.44 18.58
N PRO A 130 9.11 -12.62 18.76
CA PRO A 130 9.86 -13.67 18.06
C PRO A 130 9.24 -15.06 18.25
N GLU A 131 8.72 -15.37 19.44
CA GLU A 131 8.05 -16.65 19.73
C GLU A 131 6.70 -16.77 19.03
N MET A 132 5.97 -15.66 18.87
CA MET A 132 4.72 -15.65 18.12
C MET A 132 4.97 -15.92 16.63
N PHE A 133 6.03 -15.36 16.07
CA PHE A 133 6.39 -15.56 14.66
C PHE A 133 6.62 -17.03 14.32
N GLN A 134 7.20 -17.79 15.26
CA GLN A 134 7.41 -19.23 15.07
C GLN A 134 6.11 -20.03 14.94
N LYS A 135 4.98 -19.49 15.41
CA LYS A 135 3.66 -20.13 15.33
C LYS A 135 2.85 -19.69 14.11
N LEU A 136 3.38 -18.77 13.31
CA LEU A 136 2.68 -18.19 12.18
C LEU A 136 3.19 -18.78 10.87
N GLU A 137 2.31 -18.86 9.88
CA GLU A 137 2.64 -19.29 8.53
C GLU A 137 3.55 -18.26 7.83
N PRO A 138 4.49 -18.70 6.96
CA PRO A 138 5.43 -17.82 6.28
C PRO A 138 4.77 -16.71 5.48
N TRP A 139 3.62 -16.99 4.85
CA TRP A 139 2.88 -16.01 4.06
C TRP A 139 2.38 -14.83 4.90
N PHE A 140 2.05 -15.07 6.18
CA PHE A 140 1.53 -14.03 7.06
C PHE A 140 2.65 -13.18 7.65
N VAL A 141 3.79 -13.80 7.97
CA VAL A 141 4.99 -13.09 8.48
C VAL A 141 5.64 -12.22 7.40
N GLY A 142 5.45 -12.57 6.12
CA GLY A 142 5.96 -11.81 4.98
C GLY A 142 5.12 -10.60 4.55
N LEU A 143 3.96 -10.34 5.19
CA LEU A 143 3.12 -9.16 4.96
C LEU A 143 3.68 -7.92 5.66
#